data_AF-A0A949INK8-F1
#
_entry.id   AF-A0A949INK8-F1
#
_cell.length_a   1.000
_cell.length_b   1.000
_cell.length_c   1.000
_cell.angle_alpha   90.00
_cell.angle_beta   90.00
_cell.angle_gamma   90.00
#
_symmetry.space_group_name_H-M   'P 1'
#
loop_
_entity.id
_entity.type
_entity.pdbx_description
1 polymer ?
#
loop_
_entity_poly.entity_id
_entity_poly.type
_entity_poly.pdbx_seq_one_letter_code
_entity_poly.pdbx_strand_id
1 'polypeptide(L)'
;MRIRRRERGSVIAFSTVLALALVILGVAFVFLIMYMGGQAETKNAVDAGALNVGKQVLDDIKVNIGFSDIDALYYDCTSDTDDGSKPYDGNISLRRINRVWAKAMLIGINAAAAQADGQAGSGTSNASQAYTEAKTISDQLASKLTTPSNLYGYFSDYSKANSVRMIGASVQTDVLPSNNWQTSLMDRQPVTKQDRESNITINASANALPPSYSLPADYVTKTTRNQSLGGNLQFLKGYKALSVSDNNIWQVPFQYDEKPRLVSRSLFEQSMVKQSPISWDNPVPNAFSVEGQAIRANAASEKGMAWVLTNPHETFQMSMPHSYMKIHLDKMVTKWKFFPTGYPPLPGVGEDQEYDYSSVTSQTGVPDPAGGLFCATVNPGSVDLIGSDVFGRNLDQVIFSVPSSSDTSALEANMTSRFNEMISKTGKSYSVSDMHSVLSDPKTIGYLFANQTDLVCYSPDGVSVTVEPEIIAQGHAPWLIPLIGNDPDGTEKKVVDGDNSFAPIFFEPTAEPDPFCSVDFTFGWGMWFKDLYWQPGTGYNHCLGKVHVTRWTEIYSLAVGSPL
;
A
#
# COMPACT_ATOMS: atom_id res chain seq x y z
N MET A 1 -85.47 -3.49 -80.57
CA MET A 1 -84.21 -2.87 -80.07
C MET A 1 -83.64 -3.74 -78.96
N ARG A 2 -82.55 -4.48 -79.22
CA ARG A 2 -81.85 -5.31 -78.21
C ARG A 2 -80.70 -4.48 -77.62
N ILE A 3 -80.83 -4.06 -76.37
CA ILE A 3 -79.75 -3.36 -75.65
C ILE A 3 -78.74 -4.43 -75.18
N ARG A 4 -77.55 -4.41 -75.80
CA ARG A 4 -76.38 -5.22 -75.42
C ARG A 4 -75.87 -4.75 -74.05
N ARG A 5 -75.91 -5.63 -73.04
CA ARG A 5 -75.20 -5.45 -71.75
C ARG A 5 -73.69 -5.44 -72.03
N ARG A 6 -73.03 -4.29 -71.82
CA ARG A 6 -71.56 -4.14 -71.86
C ARG A 6 -70.97 -4.38 -70.46
N GLU A 7 -70.08 -5.37 -70.40
CA GLU A 7 -68.85 -5.47 -69.60
C GLU A 7 -68.88 -5.00 -68.13
N ARG A 8 -69.26 -5.93 -67.22
CA ARG A 8 -68.96 -5.84 -65.77
C ARG A 8 -67.63 -6.51 -65.36
N GLY A 9 -66.86 -7.04 -66.32
CA GLY A 9 -65.61 -7.78 -66.04
C GLY A 9 -64.42 -6.90 -65.63
N SER A 10 -64.38 -5.65 -66.07
CA SER A 10 -63.23 -4.74 -65.83
C SER A 10 -63.06 -4.33 -64.36
N VAL A 11 -64.17 -4.10 -63.64
CA VAL A 11 -64.13 -3.67 -62.22
C VAL A 11 -63.64 -4.79 -61.28
N ILE A 12 -64.01 -6.04 -61.57
CA ILE A 12 -63.59 -7.21 -60.79
C ILE A 12 -62.08 -7.45 -60.98
N ALA A 13 -61.59 -7.35 -62.22
CA ALA A 13 -60.15 -7.49 -62.50
C ALA A 13 -59.33 -6.41 -61.79
N PHE A 14 -59.76 -5.14 -61.82
CA PHE A 14 -59.06 -4.04 -61.15
C PHE A 14 -59.06 -4.21 -59.62
N SER A 15 -60.19 -4.60 -59.02
CA SER A 15 -60.29 -4.87 -57.58
C SER A 15 -59.41 -6.03 -57.14
N THR A 16 -59.29 -7.07 -57.97
CA THR A 16 -58.47 -8.25 -57.66
C THR A 16 -56.98 -7.92 -57.74
N VAL A 17 -56.55 -7.15 -58.74
CA VAL A 17 -55.16 -6.68 -58.86
C VAL A 17 -54.78 -5.74 -57.73
N LEU A 18 -55.68 -4.83 -57.33
CA LEU A 18 -55.48 -3.94 -56.19
C LEU A 18 -55.38 -4.71 -54.86
N ALA A 19 -56.24 -5.72 -54.66
CA ALA A 19 -56.18 -6.59 -53.48
C ALA A 19 -54.87 -7.40 -53.44
N LEU A 20 -54.43 -7.94 -54.58
CA LEU A 20 -53.15 -8.64 -54.70
C LEU A 20 -51.97 -7.69 -54.39
N ALA A 21 -52.00 -6.47 -54.92
CA ALA A 21 -50.97 -5.46 -54.66
C ALA A 21 -50.91 -5.07 -53.18
N LEU A 22 -52.06 -4.93 -52.51
CA LEU A 22 -52.14 -4.68 -51.06
C LEU A 22 -51.62 -5.86 -50.24
N VAL A 23 -51.90 -7.10 -50.64
CA VAL A 23 -51.35 -8.30 -49.98
C VAL A 23 -49.84 -8.35 -50.15
N ILE A 24 -49.31 -8.08 -51.33
CA ILE A 24 -47.85 -8.05 -51.59
C ILE A 24 -47.19 -6.94 -50.74
N LEU A 25 -47.78 -5.75 -50.70
CA LEU A 25 -47.31 -4.66 -49.84
C LEU A 25 -47.34 -5.04 -48.36
N GLY A 26 -48.43 -5.66 -47.89
CA GLY A 26 -48.57 -6.12 -46.52
C GLY A 26 -47.51 -7.15 -46.14
N VAL A 27 -47.28 -8.14 -47.01
CA VAL A 27 -46.21 -9.14 -46.84
C VAL A 27 -44.84 -8.47 -46.82
N ALA A 28 -44.56 -7.53 -47.73
CA ALA A 28 -43.31 -6.78 -47.76
C ALA A 28 -43.07 -5.96 -46.47
N PHE A 29 -44.11 -5.31 -45.94
CA PHE A 29 -44.02 -4.58 -44.66
C PHE A 29 -43.75 -5.52 -43.48
N VAL A 30 -44.38 -6.70 -43.44
CA VAL A 30 -44.12 -7.70 -42.39
C VAL A 30 -42.67 -8.19 -42.45
N PHE A 31 -42.16 -8.49 -43.65
CA PHE A 31 -40.74 -8.85 -43.81
C PHE A 31 -39.79 -7.74 -43.35
N LEU A 32 -40.11 -6.48 -43.64
CA LEU A 32 -39.30 -5.34 -43.23
C LEU A 32 -39.32 -5.15 -41.70
N ILE A 33 -40.48 -5.31 -41.06
CA ILE A 33 -40.62 -5.27 -39.59
C ILE A 33 -39.83 -6.43 -38.95
N MET A 34 -39.90 -7.64 -39.50
CA MET A 34 -39.13 -8.79 -39.01
C MET A 34 -37.62 -8.55 -39.14
N TYR A 35 -37.17 -7.98 -40.25
CA TYR A 35 -35.76 -7.68 -40.48
C TYR A 35 -35.24 -6.60 -39.51
N MET A 36 -35.94 -5.47 -39.39
CA MET A 36 -35.56 -4.39 -38.46
C MET A 36 -35.65 -4.84 -36.99
N GLY A 37 -36.68 -5.62 -36.64
CA GLY A 37 -36.84 -6.20 -35.31
C GLY A 37 -35.72 -7.18 -34.97
N GLY A 38 -35.36 -8.05 -35.91
CA GLY A 38 -34.25 -9.00 -35.77
C GLY A 38 -32.89 -8.32 -35.56
N GLN A 39 -32.65 -7.20 -36.26
CA GLN A 39 -31.45 -6.38 -36.03
C GLN A 39 -31.41 -5.77 -34.63
N ALA A 40 -32.54 -5.24 -34.14
CA ALA A 40 -32.62 -4.69 -32.80
C ALA A 40 -32.41 -5.77 -31.72
N GLU A 41 -33.01 -6.95 -31.89
CA GLU A 41 -32.82 -8.09 -30.97
C GLU A 41 -31.37 -8.58 -30.96
N THR A 42 -30.74 -8.70 -32.15
CA THR A 42 -29.32 -9.11 -32.26
C THR A 42 -28.42 -8.10 -31.57
N LYS A 43 -28.65 -6.80 -31.78
CA LYS A 43 -27.90 -5.75 -31.12
C LYS A 43 -28.04 -5.82 -29.60
N ASN A 44 -29.27 -5.97 -29.08
CA ASN A 44 -29.50 -6.10 -27.64
C ASN A 44 -28.79 -7.33 -27.05
N ALA A 45 -28.78 -8.45 -27.77
CA ALA A 45 -28.07 -9.66 -27.36
C ALA A 45 -26.55 -9.45 -27.32
N VAL A 46 -25.99 -8.77 -28.32
CA VAL A 46 -24.56 -8.42 -28.37
C VAL A 46 -24.20 -7.43 -27.26
N ASP A 47 -25.02 -6.41 -27.02
CA ASP A 47 -24.85 -5.41 -25.95
C ASP A 47 -24.84 -6.09 -24.57
N ALA A 48 -25.75 -7.04 -24.33
CA ALA A 48 -25.77 -7.83 -23.10
C ALA A 48 -24.53 -8.74 -22.96
N GLY A 49 -24.10 -9.39 -24.04
CA GLY A 49 -22.87 -10.18 -24.08
C GLY A 49 -21.63 -9.33 -23.77
N ALA A 50 -21.55 -8.13 -24.34
CA ALA A 50 -20.47 -7.17 -24.08
C ALA A 50 -20.43 -6.76 -22.60
N LEU A 51 -21.57 -6.45 -22.01
CA LEU A 51 -21.67 -6.13 -20.59
C LEU A 51 -21.25 -7.30 -19.70
N ASN A 52 -21.54 -8.55 -20.10
CA ASN A 52 -21.05 -9.70 -19.35
C ASN A 52 -19.52 -9.85 -19.47
N VAL A 53 -18.95 -9.74 -20.68
CA VAL A 53 -17.49 -9.70 -20.85
C VAL A 53 -16.88 -8.65 -19.94
N GLY A 54 -17.41 -7.43 -19.94
CA GLY A 54 -16.90 -6.34 -19.12
C GLY A 54 -17.02 -6.55 -17.60
N LYS A 55 -17.89 -7.46 -17.15
CA LYS A 55 -17.98 -7.87 -15.74
C LYS A 55 -17.02 -9.01 -15.42
N GLN A 56 -16.99 -10.06 -16.24
CA GLN A 56 -16.18 -11.25 -15.96
C GLN A 56 -14.67 -10.98 -16.06
N VAL A 57 -14.23 -10.10 -16.96
CA VAL A 57 -12.80 -9.74 -17.07
C VAL A 57 -12.22 -9.08 -15.81
N LEU A 58 -13.07 -8.57 -14.92
CA LEU A 58 -12.62 -7.98 -13.65
C LEU A 58 -12.04 -9.02 -12.70
N ASP A 59 -12.53 -10.27 -12.76
CA ASP A 59 -12.26 -11.32 -11.77
C ASP A 59 -11.72 -12.61 -12.40
N ASP A 60 -12.26 -13.04 -13.55
CA ASP A 60 -11.95 -14.35 -14.13
C ASP A 60 -10.67 -14.35 -14.98
N ILE A 61 -10.32 -13.21 -15.60
CA ILE A 61 -9.03 -13.06 -16.29
C ILE A 61 -8.00 -12.60 -15.28
N LYS A 62 -7.11 -13.52 -14.91
CA LYS A 62 -6.18 -13.34 -13.80
C LYS A 62 -4.79 -13.91 -14.07
N VAL A 63 -3.80 -13.35 -13.39
CA VAL A 63 -2.44 -13.87 -13.27
C VAL A 63 -2.34 -14.57 -11.92
N ASN A 64 -1.82 -15.80 -11.93
CA ASN A 64 -1.64 -16.56 -10.69
C ASN A 64 -0.23 -16.31 -10.19
N ILE A 65 -0.09 -15.95 -8.92
CA ILE A 65 1.18 -15.74 -8.23
C ILE A 65 1.26 -16.65 -6.99
N GLY A 66 2.40 -17.28 -6.78
CA GLY A 66 2.67 -18.15 -5.63
C GLY A 66 3.57 -17.50 -4.58
N PHE A 67 3.58 -18.07 -3.37
CA PHE A 67 4.43 -17.66 -2.25
C PHE A 67 5.94 -17.90 -2.47
N SER A 68 6.31 -18.74 -3.44
CA SER A 68 7.71 -19.09 -3.75
C SER A 68 8.20 -18.54 -5.08
N ASP A 69 7.36 -17.78 -5.77
CA ASP A 69 7.68 -17.23 -7.08
C ASP A 69 8.42 -15.89 -6.94
N ILE A 70 9.06 -15.44 -8.02
CA ILE A 70 9.70 -14.11 -8.07
C ILE A 70 8.73 -12.96 -7.77
N ASP A 71 7.42 -13.21 -7.88
CA ASP A 71 6.33 -12.26 -7.64
C ASP A 71 5.70 -12.37 -6.23
N ALA A 72 6.31 -13.16 -5.32
CA ALA A 72 5.80 -13.38 -3.96
C ALA A 72 5.61 -12.08 -3.17
N LEU A 73 6.36 -11.03 -3.51
CA LEU A 73 6.22 -9.68 -2.95
C LEU A 73 4.78 -9.16 -3.01
N TYR A 74 4.03 -9.50 -4.05
CA TYR A 74 2.67 -8.97 -4.29
C TYR A 74 1.56 -9.92 -3.86
N TYR A 75 1.89 -11.01 -3.16
CA TYR A 75 0.91 -11.99 -2.74
C TYR A 75 -0.16 -11.40 -1.80
N ASP A 76 0.24 -10.42 -0.99
CA ASP A 76 -0.62 -9.59 -0.13
C ASP A 76 -1.60 -8.69 -0.91
N CYS A 77 -1.37 -8.47 -2.21
CA CYS A 77 -2.28 -7.75 -3.09
C CYS A 77 -3.38 -8.63 -3.70
N THR A 78 -3.43 -9.94 -3.35
CA THR A 78 -4.41 -10.91 -3.87
C THR A 78 -5.66 -11.06 -3.00
N SER A 79 -5.82 -10.24 -1.96
CA SER A 79 -7.07 -10.18 -1.19
C SER A 79 -7.75 -8.83 -1.34
N ASP A 80 -9.07 -8.86 -1.39
CA ASP A 80 -9.92 -7.67 -1.34
C ASP A 80 -10.28 -7.27 0.10
N THR A 81 -9.92 -8.10 1.09
CA THR A 81 -10.20 -7.78 2.51
C THR A 81 -9.04 -7.04 3.16
N ASP A 82 -9.39 -6.09 4.03
CA ASP A 82 -8.44 -5.35 4.85
C ASP A 82 -7.85 -6.26 5.95
N ASP A 83 -8.62 -7.25 6.43
CA ASP A 83 -8.43 -7.91 7.72
C ASP A 83 -7.55 -9.17 7.73
N GLY A 84 -6.87 -9.50 6.63
CA GLY A 84 -6.02 -10.71 6.53
C GLY A 84 -6.72 -12.04 6.82
N SER A 85 -8.04 -12.03 7.10
CA SER A 85 -8.80 -13.17 7.60
C SER A 85 -9.20 -14.15 6.50
N LYS A 86 -9.22 -13.67 5.25
CA LYS A 86 -9.43 -14.51 4.08
C LYS A 86 -8.09 -14.97 3.52
N PRO A 87 -7.95 -16.26 3.21
CA PRO A 87 -6.76 -16.75 2.54
C PRO A 87 -6.65 -16.05 1.19
N TYR A 88 -5.47 -15.49 0.96
CA TYR A 88 -5.02 -14.99 -0.33
C TYR A 88 -5.27 -16.03 -1.42
N ASP A 89 -5.95 -15.61 -2.47
CA ASP A 89 -6.34 -16.52 -3.55
C ASP A 89 -5.23 -16.69 -4.61
N GLY A 90 -4.11 -15.96 -4.46
CA GLY A 90 -2.98 -16.00 -5.37
C GLY A 90 -3.29 -15.38 -6.74
N ASN A 91 -4.38 -14.62 -6.89
CA ASN A 91 -4.82 -14.10 -8.17
C ASN A 91 -4.73 -12.57 -8.24
N ILE A 92 -4.08 -12.07 -9.28
CA ILE A 92 -4.11 -10.66 -9.67
C ILE A 92 -4.95 -10.53 -10.94
N SER A 93 -6.11 -9.91 -10.81
CA SER A 93 -7.02 -9.59 -11.90
C SER A 93 -7.05 -8.08 -12.19
N LEU A 94 -7.86 -7.65 -13.15
CA LEU A 94 -8.05 -6.24 -13.48
C LEU A 94 -8.59 -5.42 -12.27
N ARG A 95 -9.32 -6.06 -11.34
CA ARG A 95 -9.73 -5.43 -10.07
C ARG A 95 -8.54 -5.00 -9.20
N ARG A 96 -7.49 -5.83 -9.15
CA ARG A 96 -6.40 -5.74 -8.16
C ARG A 96 -5.09 -5.19 -8.72
N ILE A 97 -4.93 -5.11 -10.04
CA ILE A 97 -3.67 -4.69 -10.69
C ILE A 97 -3.13 -3.34 -10.18
N ASN A 98 -4.02 -2.40 -9.88
CA ASN A 98 -3.62 -1.10 -9.37
C ASN A 98 -3.02 -1.16 -7.96
N ARG A 99 -3.38 -2.17 -7.14
CA ARG A 99 -2.75 -2.41 -5.83
C ARG A 99 -1.30 -2.82 -5.98
N VAL A 100 -1.00 -3.69 -6.97
CA VAL A 100 0.37 -4.09 -7.31
C VAL A 100 1.20 -2.87 -7.68
N TRP A 101 0.70 -2.04 -8.59
CA TRP A 101 1.37 -0.80 -8.98
C TRP A 101 1.50 0.21 -7.83
N ALA A 102 0.50 0.32 -6.96
CA ALA A 102 0.54 1.21 -5.80
C ALA A 102 1.56 0.75 -4.75
N LYS A 103 1.66 -0.56 -4.50
CA LYS A 103 2.69 -1.12 -3.62
C LYS A 103 4.09 -0.91 -4.19
N ALA A 104 4.29 -1.18 -5.50
CA ALA A 104 5.55 -0.90 -6.18
C ALA A 104 5.95 0.59 -6.07
N MET A 105 4.95 1.48 -6.20
CA MET A 105 5.14 2.93 -6.05
C MET A 105 5.57 3.29 -4.63
N LEU A 106 4.91 2.75 -3.60
CA LEU A 106 5.29 2.99 -2.20
C LEU A 106 6.72 2.49 -1.90
N ILE A 107 7.11 1.33 -2.41
CA ILE A 107 8.49 0.81 -2.27
C ILE A 107 9.48 1.78 -2.91
N GLY A 108 9.17 2.29 -4.12
CA GLY A 108 9.96 3.32 -4.79
C GLY A 108 10.04 4.63 -4.01
N ILE A 109 8.92 5.08 -3.40
CA ILE A 109 8.86 6.29 -2.57
C ILE A 109 9.75 6.14 -1.34
N ASN A 110 9.67 5.00 -0.67
CA ASN A 110 10.49 4.70 0.50
C ASN A 110 11.98 4.65 0.17
N ALA A 111 12.34 4.06 -0.98
CA ALA A 111 13.72 4.05 -1.45
C ALA A 111 14.21 5.47 -1.81
N ALA A 112 13.37 6.29 -2.46
CA ALA A 112 13.71 7.67 -2.80
C ALA A 112 13.90 8.54 -1.55
N ALA A 113 13.04 8.38 -0.54
CA ALA A 113 13.19 9.06 0.75
C ALA A 113 14.48 8.64 1.46
N ALA A 114 14.73 7.33 1.57
CA ALA A 114 15.97 6.83 2.17
C ALA A 114 17.21 7.31 1.42
N GLN A 115 17.15 7.42 0.09
CA GLN A 115 18.23 7.99 -0.72
C GLN A 115 18.46 9.48 -0.43
N ALA A 116 17.38 10.26 -0.29
CA ALA A 116 17.47 11.67 0.08
C ALA A 116 18.11 11.87 1.47
N ASP A 117 17.86 10.94 2.40
CA ASP A 117 18.43 10.95 3.75
C ASP A 117 19.88 10.41 3.86
N GLY A 118 20.42 9.89 2.75
CA GLY A 118 21.72 9.22 2.71
C GLY A 118 21.71 7.82 3.34
N GLN A 119 20.54 7.19 3.43
CA GLN A 119 20.28 5.92 4.10
C GLN A 119 19.76 4.80 3.18
N ALA A 120 19.92 4.94 1.86
CA ALA A 120 19.31 4.04 0.88
C ALA A 120 19.68 2.55 1.02
N GLY A 121 20.90 2.22 1.46
CA GLY A 121 21.38 0.84 1.50
C GLY A 121 21.17 0.09 0.17
N SER A 122 20.62 -1.12 0.23
CA SER A 122 20.18 -1.91 -0.93
C SER A 122 18.78 -1.54 -1.44
N GLY A 123 18.09 -0.58 -0.80
CA GLY A 123 16.72 -0.21 -1.09
C GLY A 123 16.46 0.28 -2.52
N THR A 124 17.42 0.97 -3.15
CA THR A 124 17.28 1.43 -4.55
C THR A 124 17.28 0.26 -5.55
N SER A 125 18.10 -0.77 -5.30
CA SER A 125 18.11 -2.00 -6.09
C SER A 125 16.81 -2.78 -5.90
N ASN A 126 16.36 -2.94 -4.64
CA ASN A 126 15.12 -3.62 -4.31
C ASN A 126 13.89 -2.92 -4.91
N ALA A 127 13.85 -1.59 -4.90
CA ALA A 127 12.79 -0.82 -5.57
C ALA A 127 12.76 -1.04 -7.09
N SER A 128 13.92 -1.20 -7.72
CA SER A 128 14.03 -1.52 -9.15
C SER A 128 13.55 -2.94 -9.47
N GLN A 129 13.82 -3.90 -8.57
CA GLN A 129 13.30 -5.27 -8.66
C GLN A 129 11.77 -5.30 -8.48
N ALA A 130 11.25 -4.64 -7.44
CA ALA A 130 9.81 -4.50 -7.20
C ALA A 130 9.08 -3.95 -8.43
N TYR A 131 9.62 -2.90 -9.06
CA TYR A 131 9.08 -2.33 -10.29
C TYR A 131 9.05 -3.37 -11.43
N THR A 132 10.14 -4.13 -11.60
CA THR A 132 10.25 -5.14 -12.66
C THR A 132 9.27 -6.29 -12.47
N GLU A 133 9.08 -6.75 -11.23
CA GLU A 133 8.09 -7.76 -10.86
C GLU A 133 6.65 -7.25 -11.12
N ALA A 134 6.32 -6.04 -10.68
CA ALA A 134 5.02 -5.42 -10.96
C ALA A 134 4.76 -5.29 -12.48
N LYS A 135 5.77 -4.89 -13.25
CA LYS A 135 5.70 -4.83 -14.71
C LYS A 135 5.45 -6.22 -15.31
N THR A 136 6.12 -7.26 -14.83
CA THR A 136 5.90 -8.64 -15.28
C THR A 136 4.46 -9.08 -15.08
N ILE A 137 3.91 -8.90 -13.87
CA ILE A 137 2.51 -9.23 -13.57
C ILE A 137 1.56 -8.45 -14.49
N SER A 138 1.81 -7.16 -14.67
CA SER A 138 1.04 -6.28 -15.54
C SER A 138 1.06 -6.72 -17.01
N ASP A 139 2.24 -7.05 -17.53
CA ASP A 139 2.44 -7.48 -18.92
C ASP A 139 1.73 -8.82 -19.18
N GLN A 140 1.81 -9.76 -18.23
CA GLN A 140 1.10 -11.04 -18.30
C GLN A 140 -0.43 -10.84 -18.28
N LEU A 141 -0.93 -9.94 -17.43
CA LEU A 141 -2.36 -9.61 -17.38
C LEU A 141 -2.82 -8.96 -18.69
N ALA A 142 -2.06 -7.98 -19.21
CA ALA A 142 -2.33 -7.33 -20.48
C ALA A 142 -2.37 -8.33 -21.64
N SER A 143 -1.43 -9.30 -21.68
CA SER A 143 -1.43 -10.37 -22.69
C SER A 143 -2.70 -11.23 -22.62
N LYS A 144 -3.14 -11.61 -21.43
CA LYS A 144 -4.39 -12.39 -21.25
C LYS A 144 -5.64 -11.62 -21.64
N LEU A 145 -5.70 -10.32 -21.32
CA LEU A 145 -6.84 -9.44 -21.63
C LEU A 145 -6.92 -9.06 -23.11
N THR A 146 -5.78 -8.96 -23.80
CA THR A 146 -5.72 -8.64 -25.23
C THR A 146 -5.97 -9.85 -26.13
N THR A 147 -6.01 -11.06 -25.57
CA THR A 147 -6.27 -12.31 -26.31
C THR A 147 -7.79 -12.56 -26.42
N PRO A 148 -8.41 -12.39 -27.62
CA PRO A 148 -9.86 -12.44 -27.76
C PRO A 148 -10.49 -13.78 -27.38
N SER A 149 -9.78 -14.89 -27.64
CA SER A 149 -10.29 -16.24 -27.33
C SER A 149 -10.59 -16.47 -25.86
N ASN A 150 -9.95 -15.73 -24.97
CA ASN A 150 -10.21 -15.79 -23.53
C ASN A 150 -11.56 -15.15 -23.16
N LEU A 151 -12.14 -14.32 -24.04
CA LEU A 151 -13.37 -13.56 -23.79
C LEU A 151 -14.62 -14.18 -24.42
N TYR A 152 -14.44 -15.11 -25.38
CA TYR A 152 -15.52 -15.69 -26.16
C TYR A 152 -16.55 -16.43 -25.29
N GLY A 153 -16.11 -17.21 -24.30
CA GLY A 153 -16.99 -17.92 -23.37
C GLY A 153 -17.93 -16.96 -22.63
N TYR A 154 -17.36 -15.92 -22.02
CA TYR A 154 -18.13 -14.91 -21.28
C TYR A 154 -19.15 -14.18 -22.17
N PHE A 155 -18.83 -13.95 -23.45
CA PHE A 155 -19.81 -13.38 -24.37
C PHE A 155 -20.95 -14.37 -24.68
N SER A 156 -20.63 -15.63 -25.00
CA SER A 156 -21.61 -16.65 -25.36
C SER A 156 -22.61 -16.92 -24.22
N ASP A 157 -22.18 -16.89 -22.96
CA ASP A 157 -23.02 -17.19 -21.80
C ASP A 157 -24.29 -16.32 -21.69
N TYR A 158 -24.18 -15.04 -22.06
CA TYR A 158 -25.31 -14.09 -22.01
C TYR A 158 -25.88 -13.72 -23.37
N SER A 159 -25.08 -13.72 -24.43
CA SER A 159 -25.60 -13.43 -25.78
C SER A 159 -26.57 -14.52 -26.26
N LYS A 160 -26.35 -15.79 -25.92
CA LYS A 160 -27.23 -16.92 -26.26
C LYS A 160 -28.53 -16.96 -25.46
N ALA A 161 -28.52 -16.41 -24.26
CA ALA A 161 -29.71 -16.33 -23.40
C ALA A 161 -30.75 -15.33 -23.92
N ASN A 162 -30.31 -14.34 -24.72
CA ASN A 162 -31.21 -13.35 -25.30
C ASN A 162 -31.91 -13.88 -26.54
N SER A 163 -33.21 -13.63 -26.61
CA SER A 163 -34.09 -14.11 -27.68
C SER A 163 -33.98 -13.25 -28.94
N VAL A 164 -33.60 -13.86 -30.07
CA VAL A 164 -33.60 -13.26 -31.43
C VAL A 164 -34.71 -13.85 -32.31
N ARG A 165 -35.93 -13.93 -31.75
CA ARG A 165 -37.11 -14.59 -32.34
C ARG A 165 -37.56 -13.97 -33.65
N MET A 166 -37.33 -12.67 -33.86
CA MET A 166 -37.71 -11.98 -35.09
C MET A 166 -36.87 -12.43 -36.29
N ILE A 167 -35.69 -13.02 -36.05
CA ILE A 167 -34.86 -13.68 -37.08
C ILE A 167 -35.28 -15.14 -37.25
N GLY A 168 -35.62 -15.83 -36.16
CA GLY A 168 -36.22 -17.16 -36.17
C GLY A 168 -36.27 -17.80 -34.79
N ALA A 169 -37.22 -18.70 -34.57
CA ALA A 169 -37.48 -19.31 -33.25
C ALA A 169 -36.33 -20.15 -32.67
N SER A 170 -35.40 -20.61 -33.52
CA SER A 170 -34.24 -21.43 -33.12
C SER A 170 -32.90 -20.71 -33.36
N VAL A 171 -32.93 -19.41 -33.65
CA VAL A 171 -31.73 -18.60 -33.89
C VAL A 171 -31.17 -18.16 -32.54
N GLN A 172 -29.86 -18.26 -32.39
CA GLN A 172 -29.12 -17.77 -31.24
C GLN A 172 -27.99 -16.84 -31.71
N THR A 173 -27.65 -15.87 -30.87
CA THR A 173 -26.47 -15.05 -31.07
C THR A 173 -25.26 -15.82 -30.58
N ASP A 174 -24.21 -15.90 -31.39
CA ASP A 174 -22.93 -16.48 -30.99
C ASP A 174 -21.77 -15.53 -31.32
N VAL A 175 -20.60 -15.83 -30.77
CA VAL A 175 -19.35 -15.13 -31.07
C VAL A 175 -19.08 -15.17 -32.57
N LEU A 176 -18.66 -14.03 -33.12
CA LEU A 176 -18.02 -13.98 -34.43
C LEU A 176 -16.52 -13.74 -34.22
N PRO A 177 -15.67 -14.77 -34.32
CA PRO A 177 -14.22 -14.60 -34.20
C PRO A 177 -13.71 -13.73 -35.35
N SER A 178 -13.16 -12.57 -35.04
CA SER A 178 -12.70 -11.60 -36.04
C SER A 178 -11.69 -10.62 -35.46
N ASN A 179 -11.10 -9.79 -36.32
CA ASN A 179 -10.22 -8.68 -35.91
C ASN A 179 -10.95 -7.52 -35.24
N ASN A 180 -12.29 -7.59 -35.09
CA ASN A 180 -13.10 -6.59 -34.42
C ASN A 180 -13.14 -6.78 -32.90
N TRP A 181 -12.60 -7.88 -32.38
CA TRP A 181 -12.32 -8.06 -30.96
C TRP A 181 -11.01 -7.35 -30.62
N GLN A 182 -11.14 -6.17 -30.02
CA GLN A 182 -10.05 -5.24 -29.76
C GLN A 182 -10.18 -4.69 -28.34
N THR A 183 -9.10 -4.08 -27.87
CA THR A 183 -9.05 -3.43 -26.56
C THR A 183 -8.77 -1.94 -26.72
N SER A 184 -9.17 -1.17 -25.72
CA SER A 184 -8.98 0.27 -25.69
C SER A 184 -8.57 0.73 -24.29
N LEU A 185 -7.84 1.85 -24.24
CA LEU A 185 -7.41 2.52 -23.01
C LEU A 185 -8.32 3.73 -22.80
N MET A 186 -9.51 3.47 -22.29
CA MET A 186 -10.54 4.49 -22.09
C MET A 186 -10.16 5.40 -20.93
N ASP A 187 -10.77 6.59 -20.89
CA ASP A 187 -10.63 7.51 -19.76
C ASP A 187 -9.21 8.10 -19.56
N ARG A 188 -8.44 8.19 -20.66
CA ARG A 188 -7.11 8.84 -20.71
C ARG A 188 -7.11 10.19 -21.42
N GLN A 189 -6.11 11.01 -21.07
CA GLN A 189 -5.72 12.17 -21.89
C GLN A 189 -5.08 11.71 -23.22
N PRO A 190 -5.23 12.48 -24.31
CA PRO A 190 -5.99 13.73 -24.44
C PRO A 190 -7.50 13.52 -24.70
N VAL A 191 -7.97 12.27 -24.81
CA VAL A 191 -9.31 11.92 -25.31
C VAL A 191 -10.43 12.48 -24.42
N THR A 192 -10.29 12.37 -23.10
CA THR A 192 -11.29 12.87 -22.14
C THR A 192 -11.09 14.30 -21.69
N LYS A 193 -10.01 14.97 -22.13
CA LYS A 193 -9.56 16.31 -21.67
C LYS A 193 -9.31 16.44 -20.17
N GLN A 194 -9.54 15.39 -19.37
CA GLN A 194 -9.28 15.32 -17.93
C GLN A 194 -8.63 13.99 -17.59
N ASP A 195 -7.62 14.02 -16.72
CA ASP A 195 -7.09 12.80 -16.09
C ASP A 195 -8.18 12.18 -15.21
N ARG A 196 -8.34 10.87 -15.28
CA ARG A 196 -9.34 10.14 -14.51
C ARG A 196 -8.70 9.42 -13.35
N GLU A 197 -9.47 9.28 -12.27
CA GLU A 197 -9.04 8.56 -11.08
C GLU A 197 -8.84 7.06 -11.34
N SER A 198 -7.85 6.46 -10.69
CA SER A 198 -7.75 5.02 -10.46
C SER A 198 -8.60 4.60 -9.25
N ASN A 199 -8.65 3.31 -8.93
CA ASN A 199 -9.25 2.82 -7.69
C ASN A 199 -8.34 2.89 -6.47
N ILE A 200 -7.21 3.60 -6.53
CA ILE A 200 -6.27 3.75 -5.40
C ILE A 200 -6.41 5.14 -4.79
N THR A 201 -6.76 5.16 -3.51
CA THR A 201 -6.83 6.37 -2.69
C THR A 201 -5.52 6.60 -1.95
N ILE A 202 -5.21 7.88 -1.73
CA ILE A 202 -4.07 8.30 -0.94
C ILE A 202 -4.58 8.98 0.33
N ASN A 203 -3.95 8.64 1.44
CA ASN A 203 -4.18 9.31 2.70
C ASN A 203 -3.64 10.75 2.62
N ALA A 204 -4.51 11.73 2.85
CA ALA A 204 -4.15 13.15 2.78
C ALA A 204 -3.49 13.68 4.07
N SER A 205 -3.15 12.84 5.03
CA SER A 205 -2.47 13.27 6.27
C SER A 205 -1.04 13.74 5.99
N ALA A 206 -0.56 14.74 6.74
CA ALA A 206 0.79 15.29 6.60
C ALA A 206 1.91 14.23 6.75
N ASN A 207 1.66 13.13 7.46
CA ASN A 207 2.60 12.02 7.68
C ASN A 207 2.17 10.74 6.96
N ALA A 208 1.47 10.85 5.83
CA ALA A 208 1.05 9.70 5.03
C ALA A 208 2.21 9.04 4.26
N LEU A 209 3.28 9.80 4.02
CA LEU A 209 4.48 9.38 3.29
C LEU A 209 5.72 9.74 4.13
N PRO A 210 6.86 9.08 3.89
CA PRO A 210 8.11 9.43 4.58
C PRO A 210 8.46 10.92 4.42
N PRO A 211 9.00 11.57 5.47
CA PRO A 211 9.14 13.03 5.55
C PRO A 211 10.02 13.63 4.45
N SER A 212 11.00 12.86 3.95
CA SER A 212 11.93 13.29 2.90
C SER A 212 11.39 13.10 1.47
N TYR A 213 10.11 12.73 1.32
CA TYR A 213 9.45 12.61 0.03
C TYR A 213 8.14 13.41 -0.02
N SER A 214 7.97 14.17 -1.09
CA SER A 214 6.73 14.89 -1.39
C SER A 214 6.12 14.36 -2.68
N LEU A 215 4.87 13.91 -2.60
CA LEU A 215 4.16 13.41 -3.76
C LEU A 215 3.86 14.58 -4.72
N PRO A 216 4.27 14.48 -6.00
CA PRO A 216 3.92 15.48 -6.99
C PRO A 216 2.40 15.71 -7.06
N ALA A 217 1.98 16.97 -6.95
CA ALA A 217 0.56 17.33 -6.94
C ALA A 217 -0.18 16.91 -8.21
N ASP A 218 0.55 16.68 -9.30
CA ASP A 218 -0.01 16.27 -10.58
C ASP A 218 -0.25 14.75 -10.69
N TYR A 219 0.13 13.95 -9.69
CA TYR A 219 -0.10 12.49 -9.62
C TYR A 219 -1.48 12.14 -9.08
N VAL A 220 -2.10 13.08 -8.35
CA VAL A 220 -3.39 12.89 -7.71
C VAL A 220 -4.49 13.68 -8.39
N THR A 221 -5.70 13.14 -8.33
CA THR A 221 -6.92 13.85 -8.71
C THR A 221 -8.02 13.59 -7.69
N LYS A 222 -8.92 14.56 -7.52
CA LYS A 222 -10.16 14.34 -6.77
C LYS A 222 -11.14 13.58 -7.65
N THR A 223 -12.11 12.90 -7.04
CA THR A 223 -13.17 12.25 -7.81
C THR A 223 -13.93 13.27 -8.65
N THR A 224 -14.29 12.85 -9.86
CA THR A 224 -15.05 13.65 -10.81
C THR A 224 -16.58 13.51 -10.64
N ARG A 225 -17.05 12.66 -9.70
CA ARG A 225 -18.46 12.48 -9.33
C ARG A 225 -18.85 13.26 -8.06
N ASN A 226 -20.16 13.46 -7.85
CA ASN A 226 -20.73 14.28 -6.77
C ASN A 226 -20.12 13.93 -5.40
N GLN A 227 -19.61 14.97 -4.72
CA GLN A 227 -18.77 14.90 -3.52
C GLN A 227 -19.47 14.37 -2.25
N SER A 228 -20.79 14.09 -2.29
CA SER A 228 -21.57 13.73 -1.09
C SER A 228 -21.21 12.36 -0.49
N LEU A 229 -20.48 11.50 -1.22
CA LEU A 229 -20.10 10.15 -0.78
C LEU A 229 -18.58 9.88 -0.76
N GLY A 230 -17.75 10.88 -1.13
CA GLY A 230 -16.29 10.72 -1.22
C GLY A 230 -15.49 12.03 -1.08
N GLY A 231 -16.10 13.06 -0.47
CA GLY A 231 -15.77 14.48 -0.68
C GLY A 231 -14.36 14.98 -0.39
N ASN A 232 -13.45 14.16 0.14
CA ASN A 232 -12.05 14.52 0.37
C ASN A 232 -11.04 13.46 -0.08
N LEU A 233 -11.48 12.36 -0.72
CA LEU A 233 -10.57 11.32 -1.19
C LEU A 233 -9.79 11.84 -2.41
N GLN A 234 -8.48 11.61 -2.37
CA GLN A 234 -7.57 11.84 -3.48
C GLN A 234 -7.18 10.49 -4.07
N PHE A 235 -7.18 10.39 -5.39
CA PHE A 235 -6.89 9.16 -6.11
C PHE A 235 -5.65 9.34 -6.99
N LEU A 236 -4.86 8.27 -7.14
CA LEU A 236 -3.82 8.24 -8.17
C LEU A 236 -4.47 8.33 -9.55
N LYS A 237 -3.83 9.02 -10.49
CA LYS A 237 -4.33 9.16 -11.87
C LYS A 237 -4.07 7.93 -12.71
N GLY A 238 -5.07 7.51 -13.49
CA GLY A 238 -4.96 6.42 -14.46
C GLY A 238 -4.36 6.84 -15.80
N TYR A 239 -3.69 5.91 -16.48
CA TYR A 239 -3.02 6.05 -17.78
C TYR A 239 -2.11 7.27 -17.92
N LYS A 240 -1.55 7.73 -16.81
CA LYS A 240 -0.52 8.77 -16.73
C LYS A 240 0.72 8.18 -16.07
N ALA A 241 1.91 8.45 -16.62
CA ALA A 241 3.16 8.04 -16.01
C ALA A 241 3.35 8.78 -14.67
N LEU A 242 3.47 8.02 -13.59
CA LEU A 242 3.79 8.52 -12.26
C LEU A 242 5.24 8.15 -11.98
N SER A 243 6.15 9.09 -12.16
CA SER A 243 7.59 8.85 -12.04
C SER A 243 8.03 8.83 -10.58
N VAL A 244 8.64 7.73 -10.16
CA VAL A 244 9.28 7.61 -8.84
C VAL A 244 10.70 7.15 -9.07
N SER A 245 11.66 8.01 -8.75
CA SER A 245 13.05 7.85 -9.17
C SER A 245 13.14 7.71 -10.69
N ASP A 246 13.77 6.65 -11.21
CA ASP A 246 13.91 6.39 -12.65
C ASP A 246 12.77 5.53 -13.24
N ASN A 247 11.78 5.14 -12.43
CA ASN A 247 10.71 4.22 -12.82
C ASN A 247 9.39 4.94 -13.07
N ASN A 248 8.63 4.51 -14.08
CA ASN A 248 7.31 5.05 -14.41
C ASN A 248 6.22 4.07 -13.97
N ILE A 249 5.51 4.42 -12.90
CA ILE A 249 4.36 3.65 -12.42
C ILE A 249 3.13 4.02 -13.23
N TRP A 250 2.30 3.02 -13.54
CA TRP A 250 1.06 3.18 -14.30
C TRP A 250 -0.12 2.65 -13.52
N GLN A 251 -1.25 3.35 -13.60
CA GLN A 251 -2.51 2.92 -13.01
C GLN A 251 -3.57 2.79 -14.12
N VAL A 252 -4.52 1.89 -13.95
CA VAL A 252 -5.70 1.79 -14.82
C VAL A 252 -6.80 2.70 -14.25
N PRO A 253 -7.43 3.57 -15.06
CA PRO A 253 -8.49 4.44 -14.56
C PRO A 253 -9.75 3.63 -14.28
N PHE A 254 -10.27 3.81 -13.08
CA PHE A 254 -11.53 3.26 -12.58
C PHE A 254 -12.23 4.38 -11.83
N GLN A 255 -13.17 5.04 -12.49
CA GLN A 255 -13.89 6.16 -11.89
C GLN A 255 -14.63 5.71 -10.62
N TYR A 256 -14.50 6.50 -9.56
CA TYR A 256 -15.13 6.18 -8.28
C TYR A 256 -16.64 6.00 -8.44
N ASP A 257 -17.18 4.92 -7.88
CA ASP A 257 -18.61 4.60 -7.90
C ASP A 257 -19.23 4.41 -9.32
N GLU A 258 -18.41 4.32 -10.38
CA GLU A 258 -18.89 4.04 -11.73
C GLU A 258 -19.09 2.54 -11.97
N LYS A 259 -20.19 2.19 -12.63
CA LYS A 259 -20.51 0.81 -13.00
C LYS A 259 -20.00 0.50 -14.42
N PRO A 260 -19.67 -0.76 -14.73
CA PRO A 260 -19.42 -1.18 -16.11
C PRO A 260 -20.57 -0.77 -17.03
N ARG A 261 -20.24 -0.19 -18.19
CA ARG A 261 -21.24 0.36 -19.11
C ARG A 261 -20.80 0.26 -20.56
N LEU A 262 -21.78 0.35 -21.45
CA LEU A 262 -21.52 0.46 -22.88
C LEU A 262 -21.02 1.86 -23.22
N VAL A 263 -20.12 1.94 -24.21
CA VAL A 263 -19.53 3.18 -24.69
C VAL A 263 -19.68 3.32 -26.20
N SER A 264 -19.57 4.55 -26.70
CA SER A 264 -19.66 4.76 -28.15
C SER A 264 -18.42 4.25 -28.86
N ARG A 265 -18.61 3.75 -30.08
CA ARG A 265 -17.54 3.37 -31.00
C ARG A 265 -16.51 4.48 -31.17
N SER A 266 -16.97 5.71 -31.39
CA SER A 266 -16.10 6.86 -31.64
C SER A 266 -15.13 7.12 -30.48
N LEU A 267 -15.63 7.03 -29.24
CA LEU A 267 -14.80 7.21 -28.05
C LEU A 267 -13.83 6.03 -27.88
N PHE A 268 -14.31 4.81 -28.07
CA PHE A 268 -13.49 3.61 -27.99
C PHE A 268 -12.33 3.63 -28.98
N GLU A 269 -12.61 3.94 -30.25
CA GLU A 269 -11.59 3.95 -31.31
C GLU A 269 -10.55 5.06 -31.09
N GLN A 270 -10.95 6.25 -30.63
CA GLN A 270 -10.03 7.33 -30.26
C GLN A 270 -9.10 6.94 -29.10
N SER A 271 -9.61 6.12 -28.18
CA SER A 271 -8.87 5.62 -27.01
C SER A 271 -8.01 4.38 -27.29
N MET A 272 -7.97 3.86 -28.51
CA MET A 272 -7.06 2.76 -28.86
C MET A 272 -5.60 3.21 -28.89
N VAL A 273 -4.68 2.34 -28.45
CA VAL A 273 -3.23 2.59 -28.47
C VAL A 273 -2.73 3.02 -29.85
N LYS A 274 -3.26 2.43 -30.92
CA LYS A 274 -2.90 2.76 -32.31
C LYS A 274 -3.23 4.21 -32.70
N GLN A 275 -4.28 4.80 -32.11
CA GLN A 275 -4.74 6.15 -32.44
C GLN A 275 -4.13 7.21 -31.53
N SER A 276 -3.93 6.88 -30.25
CA SER A 276 -3.23 7.74 -29.28
C SER A 276 -2.21 6.88 -28.53
N PRO A 277 -0.94 6.88 -28.95
CA PRO A 277 0.10 6.10 -28.27
C PRO A 277 0.37 6.63 -26.85
N ILE A 278 0.77 5.75 -25.94
CA ILE A 278 1.30 6.09 -24.61
C ILE A 278 2.66 5.40 -24.42
N SER A 279 3.47 5.89 -23.48
CA SER A 279 4.81 5.33 -23.19
C SER A 279 4.79 4.06 -22.33
N TRP A 280 3.61 3.48 -22.08
CA TRP A 280 3.49 2.19 -21.41
C TRP A 280 3.54 1.08 -22.45
N ASP A 281 4.60 0.25 -22.41
CA ASP A 281 4.88 -0.78 -23.43
C ASP A 281 3.72 -1.76 -23.64
N ASN A 282 3.20 -2.34 -22.55
CA ASN A 282 2.10 -3.32 -22.57
C ASN A 282 0.98 -2.84 -21.64
N PRO A 283 0.18 -1.86 -22.08
CA PRO A 283 -0.81 -1.24 -21.21
C PRO A 283 -1.97 -2.18 -20.94
N VAL A 284 -2.35 -2.27 -19.67
CA VAL A 284 -3.51 -3.06 -19.24
C VAL A 284 -4.78 -2.36 -19.70
N PRO A 285 -5.61 -2.98 -20.56
CA PRO A 285 -6.81 -2.35 -21.08
C PRO A 285 -7.97 -2.41 -20.08
N ASN A 286 -8.80 -1.37 -20.07
CA ASN A 286 -10.04 -1.30 -19.28
C ASN A 286 -11.32 -1.37 -20.13
N ALA A 287 -11.19 -1.44 -21.47
CA ALA A 287 -12.33 -1.50 -22.36
C ALA A 287 -12.14 -2.51 -23.50
N PHE A 288 -13.25 -3.12 -23.91
CA PHE A 288 -13.28 -4.23 -24.87
C PHE A 288 -14.34 -4.00 -25.94
N SER A 289 -14.01 -4.32 -27.19
CA SER A 289 -14.99 -4.45 -28.27
C SER A 289 -15.32 -5.92 -28.49
N VAL A 290 -16.59 -6.19 -28.72
CA VAL A 290 -17.08 -7.55 -28.99
C VAL A 290 -17.88 -7.55 -30.29
N GLU A 291 -17.79 -8.64 -31.03
CA GLU A 291 -18.60 -8.88 -32.23
C GLU A 291 -19.31 -10.22 -32.11
N GLY A 292 -20.61 -10.19 -32.36
CA GLY A 292 -21.46 -11.38 -32.40
C GLY A 292 -22.30 -11.41 -33.66
N GLN A 293 -22.83 -12.59 -33.95
CA GLN A 293 -23.75 -12.80 -35.06
C GLN A 293 -24.92 -13.70 -34.66
N ALA A 294 -26.11 -13.38 -35.16
CA ALA A 294 -27.27 -14.24 -35.07
C ALA A 294 -27.24 -15.24 -36.24
N ILE A 295 -27.01 -16.52 -35.94
CA ILE A 295 -26.81 -17.56 -36.97
C ILE A 295 -28.15 -18.20 -37.33
N ARG A 296 -28.56 -18.04 -38.58
CA ARG A 296 -29.72 -18.74 -39.15
C ARG A 296 -29.26 -19.81 -40.13
N ALA A 297 -29.80 -21.03 -40.02
CA ALA A 297 -29.52 -22.08 -40.98
C ALA A 297 -29.97 -21.63 -42.40
N ASN A 298 -29.03 -21.65 -43.36
CA ASN A 298 -29.25 -21.36 -44.77
C ASN A 298 -29.72 -19.92 -45.12
N ALA A 299 -29.39 -18.91 -44.30
CA ALA A 299 -29.68 -17.51 -44.59
C ALA A 299 -28.54 -16.57 -44.16
N ALA A 300 -28.58 -15.31 -44.61
CA ALA A 300 -27.65 -14.29 -44.16
C ALA A 300 -27.78 -14.06 -42.64
N SER A 301 -26.64 -14.05 -41.95
CA SER A 301 -26.55 -13.80 -40.51
C SER A 301 -26.53 -12.29 -40.23
N GLU A 302 -27.28 -11.85 -39.21
CA GLU A 302 -27.18 -10.47 -38.71
C GLU A 302 -25.99 -10.35 -37.78
N LYS A 303 -25.22 -9.27 -37.90
CA LYS A 303 -24.04 -8.99 -37.07
C LYS A 303 -24.29 -7.80 -36.16
N GLY A 304 -23.75 -7.84 -34.96
CA GLY A 304 -23.73 -6.71 -34.03
C GLY A 304 -22.34 -6.53 -33.44
N MET A 305 -22.02 -5.29 -33.10
CA MET A 305 -20.83 -4.94 -32.34
C MET A 305 -21.22 -4.04 -31.17
N ALA A 306 -20.51 -4.23 -30.06
CA ALA A 306 -20.67 -3.44 -28.86
C ALA A 306 -19.31 -3.16 -28.22
N TRP A 307 -19.23 -2.08 -27.47
CA TRP A 307 -18.02 -1.64 -26.77
C TRP A 307 -18.36 -1.46 -25.30
N VAL A 308 -17.58 -2.05 -24.41
CA VAL A 308 -17.81 -2.02 -22.97
C VAL A 308 -16.59 -1.40 -22.27
N LEU A 309 -16.87 -0.53 -21.31
CA LEU A 309 -15.92 -0.04 -20.32
C LEU A 309 -16.14 -0.80 -19.01
N THR A 310 -15.05 -1.24 -18.40
CA THR A 310 -15.03 -2.06 -17.19
C THR A 310 -14.62 -1.23 -15.98
N ASN A 311 -15.21 -1.54 -14.82
CA ASN A 311 -14.89 -0.89 -13.57
C ASN A 311 -15.24 -1.85 -12.41
N PRO A 312 -14.30 -2.16 -11.49
CA PRO A 312 -14.53 -3.06 -10.36
C PRO A 312 -15.53 -2.52 -9.32
N HIS A 313 -15.83 -1.22 -9.36
CA HIS A 313 -16.69 -0.54 -8.38
C HIS A 313 -16.17 -0.64 -6.95
N GLU A 314 -14.85 -0.73 -6.80
CA GLU A 314 -14.16 -0.95 -5.54
C GLU A 314 -13.01 0.04 -5.41
N THR A 315 -12.59 0.34 -4.19
CA THR A 315 -11.55 1.32 -3.90
C THR A 315 -10.64 0.79 -2.80
N PHE A 316 -9.35 0.99 -2.99
CA PHE A 316 -8.31 0.54 -2.07
C PHE A 316 -7.49 1.72 -1.57
N GLN A 317 -6.90 1.59 -0.38
CA GLN A 317 -5.89 2.53 0.09
C GLN A 317 -4.52 2.15 -0.46
N MET A 318 -3.75 3.14 -0.88
CA MET A 318 -2.31 2.98 -1.15
C MET A 318 -1.63 2.55 0.16
N SER A 319 -1.26 1.28 0.22
CA SER A 319 -0.74 0.61 1.42
C SER A 319 0.20 -0.53 1.03
N MET A 320 0.99 -0.97 2.01
CA MET A 320 1.68 -2.25 2.02
C MET A 320 1.01 -3.14 3.06
N PRO A 321 -0.06 -3.87 2.68
CA PRO A 321 -0.54 -4.95 3.53
C PRO A 321 0.61 -5.91 3.83
N HIS A 322 0.50 -6.70 4.87
CA HIS A 322 1.51 -7.73 5.01
C HIS A 322 2.87 -7.22 5.53
N SER A 323 2.94 -6.01 6.09
CA SER A 323 4.20 -5.34 6.43
C SER A 323 4.31 -5.03 7.94
N TYR A 324 5.53 -4.88 8.41
CA TYR A 324 5.84 -4.67 9.82
C TYR A 324 7.05 -3.74 10.02
N MET A 325 7.24 -3.26 11.24
CA MET A 325 8.39 -2.45 11.66
C MET A 325 8.98 -3.06 12.93
N LYS A 326 10.31 -3.05 13.05
CA LYS A 326 11.01 -3.57 14.23
C LYS A 326 11.35 -2.46 15.23
N ILE A 327 11.36 -2.81 16.51
CA ILE A 327 11.91 -2.00 17.60
C ILE A 327 12.87 -2.89 18.38
N HIS A 328 14.14 -2.48 18.43
CA HIS A 328 15.18 -3.15 19.20
C HIS A 328 15.66 -2.25 20.33
N LEU A 329 15.75 -2.82 21.52
CA LEU A 329 16.26 -2.14 22.70
C LEU A 329 17.57 -2.79 23.14
N ASP A 330 18.64 -2.01 23.25
CA ASP A 330 19.90 -2.52 23.77
C ASP A 330 19.79 -2.90 25.24
N LYS A 331 20.67 -3.81 25.65
CA LYS A 331 21.02 -3.93 27.06
C LYS A 331 21.59 -2.61 27.57
N MET A 332 21.13 -2.20 28.74
CA MET A 332 21.53 -0.94 29.33
C MET A 332 22.75 -1.13 30.20
N VAL A 333 23.58 -0.10 30.26
CA VAL A 333 24.84 -0.13 31.01
C VAL A 333 25.00 1.10 31.89
N THR A 334 25.65 0.91 33.02
CA THR A 334 26.12 1.97 33.89
C THR A 334 27.60 2.23 33.60
N LYS A 335 27.95 3.50 33.43
CA LYS A 335 29.33 3.95 33.19
C LYS A 335 29.79 4.84 34.33
N TRP A 336 30.95 4.54 34.90
CA TRP A 336 31.51 5.30 36.03
C TRP A 336 32.47 6.39 35.55
N LYS A 337 32.31 7.60 36.08
CA LYS A 337 33.06 8.80 35.72
C LYS A 337 33.64 9.48 36.96
N PHE A 338 34.90 9.89 36.86
CA PHE A 338 35.64 10.54 37.94
C PHE A 338 36.28 11.83 37.47
N PHE A 339 36.58 12.74 38.41
CA PHE A 339 37.20 14.03 38.12
C PHE A 339 38.57 14.20 38.80
N PRO A 340 39.55 13.31 38.60
CA PRO A 340 40.83 13.42 39.31
C PRO A 340 41.55 14.74 38.99
N THR A 341 41.46 15.25 37.76
CA THR A 341 42.18 16.47 37.33
C THR A 341 41.26 17.66 37.03
N GLY A 342 40.00 17.63 37.50
CA GLY A 342 38.97 18.56 37.07
C GLY A 342 38.30 18.13 35.76
N TYR A 343 37.64 19.07 35.07
CA TYR A 343 36.93 18.79 33.82
C TYR A 343 37.92 18.73 32.63
N PRO A 344 37.77 17.80 31.68
CA PRO A 344 36.72 16.77 31.59
C PRO A 344 36.96 15.57 32.52
N PRO A 345 35.89 14.85 32.92
CA PRO A 345 36.02 13.63 33.71
C PRO A 345 36.78 12.55 32.94
N LEU A 346 37.42 11.61 33.65
CA LEU A 346 38.01 10.43 33.04
C LEU A 346 36.93 9.60 32.34
N PRO A 347 37.14 9.23 31.06
CA PRO A 347 36.19 8.40 30.34
C PRO A 347 36.25 6.97 30.85
N GLY A 348 35.15 6.49 31.44
CA GLY A 348 34.88 5.07 31.65
C GLY A 348 35.93 4.35 32.50
N VAL A 349 35.91 4.61 33.80
CA VAL A 349 36.81 3.93 34.74
C VAL A 349 36.13 2.65 35.24
N GLY A 350 36.76 1.49 34.98
CA GLY A 350 36.21 0.18 35.33
C GLY A 350 35.41 -0.47 34.18
N GLU A 351 34.84 -1.64 34.45
CA GLU A 351 33.96 -2.33 33.50
C GLU A 351 32.53 -1.76 33.58
N ASP A 352 31.89 -1.62 32.42
CA ASP A 352 30.48 -1.24 32.31
C ASP A 352 29.61 -2.31 33.00
N GLN A 353 28.64 -1.89 33.82
CA GLN A 353 27.75 -2.79 34.55
C GLN A 353 26.37 -2.83 33.90
N GLU A 354 25.93 -4.01 33.48
CA GLU A 354 24.61 -4.18 32.86
C GLU A 354 23.47 -4.01 33.88
N TYR A 355 22.39 -3.38 33.45
CA TYR A 355 21.09 -3.43 34.12
C TYR A 355 19.97 -3.66 33.10
N ASP A 356 18.78 -4.03 33.58
CA ASP A 356 17.66 -4.41 32.73
C ASP A 356 16.38 -3.61 33.04
N TYR A 357 15.32 -3.96 32.32
CA TYR A 357 14.01 -3.35 32.46
C TYR A 357 13.18 -3.92 33.63
N SER A 358 13.70 -4.94 34.32
CA SER A 358 12.94 -5.76 35.26
C SER A 358 13.00 -5.26 36.71
N SER A 359 14.04 -4.51 37.06
CA SER A 359 14.22 -4.03 38.43
C SER A 359 15.08 -2.76 38.53
N VAL A 360 14.86 -2.00 39.60
CA VAL A 360 15.80 -0.99 40.06
C VAL A 360 16.86 -1.68 40.92
N THR A 361 18.13 -1.45 40.62
CA THR A 361 19.25 -2.15 41.25
C THR A 361 20.21 -1.19 41.96
N SER A 362 21.01 -1.76 42.86
CA SER A 362 22.19 -1.09 43.44
C SER A 362 23.42 -1.65 42.74
N GLN A 363 24.30 -0.77 42.27
CA GLN A 363 25.58 -1.20 41.68
C GLN A 363 26.75 -0.50 42.37
N THR A 364 27.88 -1.19 42.45
CA THR A 364 29.08 -0.69 43.11
C THR A 364 30.12 -0.31 42.07
N GLY A 365 30.60 0.93 42.12
CA GLY A 365 31.63 1.42 41.22
C GLY A 365 33.04 1.07 41.68
N VAL A 366 33.99 1.11 40.75
CA VAL A 366 35.42 0.91 41.03
C VAL A 366 36.02 2.21 41.59
N PRO A 367 36.95 2.17 42.56
CA PRO A 367 37.66 3.38 43.00
C PRO A 367 38.42 4.08 41.87
N ASP A 368 38.50 5.41 41.93
CA ASP A 368 39.27 6.25 41.00
C ASP A 368 40.76 5.83 41.00
N PRO A 369 41.43 5.70 39.85
CA PRO A 369 42.88 5.58 39.81
C PRO A 369 43.57 6.71 40.59
N ALA A 370 44.40 6.33 41.57
CA ALA A 370 45.09 7.27 42.46
C ALA A 370 45.90 8.35 41.70
N GLY A 371 45.96 9.57 42.26
CA GLY A 371 46.84 10.65 41.80
C GLY A 371 46.17 11.86 41.11
N GLY A 372 44.97 12.25 41.55
CA GLY A 372 44.28 13.43 41.03
C GLY A 372 44.81 14.78 41.56
N LEU A 373 44.63 15.85 40.76
CA LEU A 373 44.88 17.26 41.12
C LEU A 373 44.12 17.72 42.38
N PHE A 374 43.05 17.00 42.76
CA PHE A 374 42.26 17.26 43.97
C PHE A 374 42.73 16.51 45.22
N CYS A 375 43.95 15.95 45.23
CA CYS A 375 44.58 15.52 46.49
C CYS A 375 43.82 14.39 47.22
N ALA A 376 43.03 13.57 46.51
CA ALA A 376 42.22 12.50 47.09
C ALA A 376 41.91 11.39 46.08
N THR A 377 41.82 10.15 46.57
CA THR A 377 41.29 9.00 45.84
C THR A 377 39.81 8.84 46.16
N VAL A 378 38.95 8.76 45.13
CA VAL A 378 37.49 8.74 45.29
C VAL A 378 36.95 7.32 45.11
N ASN A 379 36.12 6.86 46.02
CA ASN A 379 35.39 5.59 45.91
C ASN A 379 33.88 5.87 45.91
N PRO A 380 33.18 5.56 44.80
CA PRO A 380 31.75 5.83 44.66
C PRO A 380 30.89 5.02 45.63
N GLY A 381 31.37 3.88 46.12
CA GLY A 381 30.57 2.96 46.93
C GLY A 381 29.42 2.33 46.14
N SER A 382 28.36 1.94 46.86
CA SER A 382 27.14 1.41 46.27
C SER A 382 26.18 2.56 45.93
N VAL A 383 25.72 2.59 44.68
CA VAL A 383 24.77 3.59 44.20
C VAL A 383 23.45 2.91 43.90
N ASP A 384 22.41 3.33 44.63
CA ASP A 384 21.04 2.86 44.45
C ASP A 384 20.34 3.61 43.31
N LEU A 385 19.15 3.13 42.92
CA LEU A 385 18.27 3.74 41.91
C LEU A 385 18.72 3.59 40.45
N ILE A 386 19.70 2.73 40.16
CA ILE A 386 20.08 2.39 38.79
C ILE A 386 18.96 1.60 38.13
N GLY A 387 18.58 1.98 36.90
CA GLY A 387 17.42 1.41 36.18
C GLY A 387 16.10 2.14 36.43
N SER A 388 16.06 3.17 37.29
CA SER A 388 14.85 4.00 37.50
C SER A 388 14.43 4.83 36.27
N ASP A 389 15.29 4.92 35.25
CA ASP A 389 14.99 5.58 33.98
C ASP A 389 14.12 4.73 33.05
N VAL A 390 14.01 3.43 33.30
CA VAL A 390 13.28 2.47 32.45
C VAL A 390 12.31 1.57 33.20
N PHE A 391 12.54 1.32 34.50
CA PHE A 391 11.70 0.43 35.29
C PHE A 391 10.25 0.92 35.34
N GLY A 392 9.30 0.03 35.04
CA GLY A 392 7.87 0.33 35.07
C GLY A 392 7.38 1.29 33.97
N ARG A 393 8.22 1.60 32.98
CA ARG A 393 7.87 2.45 31.84
C ARG A 393 7.37 1.62 30.67
N ASN A 394 6.41 2.16 29.94
CA ASN A 394 5.97 1.57 28.67
C ASN A 394 6.96 1.87 27.55
N LEU A 395 6.79 1.23 26.40
CA LEU A 395 7.72 1.37 25.28
C LEU A 395 7.81 2.82 24.79
N ASP A 396 6.68 3.52 24.73
CA ASP A 396 6.63 4.94 24.38
C ASP A 396 7.55 5.79 25.27
N GLN A 397 7.47 5.58 26.58
CA GLN A 397 8.28 6.30 27.55
C GLN A 397 9.77 5.94 27.45
N VAL A 398 10.12 4.70 27.12
CA VAL A 398 11.52 4.31 26.92
C VAL A 398 12.13 4.99 25.70
N ILE A 399 11.36 5.13 24.61
CA ILE A 399 11.80 5.73 23.34
C ILE A 399 11.77 7.27 23.40
N PHE A 400 10.63 7.86 23.78
CA PHE A 400 10.36 9.29 23.59
C PHE A 400 10.38 10.12 24.88
N SER A 401 10.31 9.49 26.06
CA SER A 401 10.44 10.24 27.32
C SER A 401 11.91 10.50 27.68
N VAL A 402 12.10 11.04 28.87
CA VAL A 402 13.37 11.46 29.49
C VAL A 402 14.50 10.45 29.20
N PRO A 403 15.68 10.89 28.73
CA PRO A 403 16.03 12.25 28.31
C PRO A 403 15.18 12.74 27.13
N SER A 404 14.72 13.98 27.20
CA SER A 404 13.83 14.58 26.19
C SER A 404 14.29 16.00 25.81
N SER A 405 15.60 16.24 25.83
CA SER A 405 16.16 17.55 25.46
C SER A 405 16.40 17.66 23.96
N SER A 406 16.44 16.53 23.26
CA SER A 406 16.60 16.45 21.81
C SER A 406 15.27 16.32 21.07
N ASP A 407 15.25 16.78 19.83
CA ASP A 407 14.09 16.72 18.93
C ASP A 407 13.88 15.29 18.40
N THR A 408 12.72 14.69 18.71
CA THR A 408 12.32 13.36 18.25
C THR A 408 11.39 13.37 17.03
N SER A 409 11.03 14.55 16.52
CA SER A 409 10.00 14.72 15.49
C SER A 409 10.30 13.95 14.20
N ALA A 410 11.58 13.84 13.82
CA ALA A 410 11.99 13.07 12.65
C ALA A 410 11.70 11.57 12.81
N LEU A 411 11.92 11.01 14.00
CA LEU A 411 11.62 9.60 14.27
C LEU A 411 10.11 9.37 14.33
N GLU A 412 9.37 10.26 15.00
CA GLU A 412 7.91 10.23 15.09
C GLU A 412 7.25 10.27 13.70
N ALA A 413 7.73 11.16 12.82
CA ALA A 413 7.24 11.26 11.44
C ALA A 413 7.52 9.99 10.65
N ASN A 414 8.72 9.42 10.75
CA ASN A 414 9.08 8.16 10.10
C ASN A 414 8.20 7.00 10.60
N MET A 415 8.08 6.79 11.91
CA MET A 415 7.26 5.73 12.50
C MET A 415 5.78 5.89 12.12
N THR A 416 5.24 7.10 12.19
CA THR A 416 3.85 7.39 11.80
C THR A 416 3.60 7.10 10.32
N SER A 417 4.56 7.44 9.44
CA SER A 417 4.45 7.11 8.01
C SER A 417 4.41 5.60 7.78
N ARG A 418 5.22 4.82 8.51
CA ARG A 418 5.22 3.36 8.40
C ARG A 418 3.93 2.74 8.92
N PHE A 419 3.37 3.27 10.00
CA PHE A 419 2.06 2.83 10.48
C PHE A 419 0.99 3.08 9.42
N ASN A 420 0.99 4.26 8.79
CA ASN A 420 0.05 4.58 7.70
C ASN A 420 0.20 3.66 6.48
N GLU A 421 1.41 3.22 6.15
CA GLU A 421 1.65 2.26 5.07
C GLU A 421 1.06 0.87 5.38
N MET A 422 0.97 0.46 6.64
CA MET A 422 0.37 -0.82 7.04
C MET A 422 -1.18 -0.81 6.95
N ILE A 423 -1.82 0.37 6.86
CA ILE A 423 -3.28 0.51 6.89
C ILE A 423 -3.87 0.40 5.48
N SER A 424 -4.57 -0.71 5.22
CA SER A 424 -5.22 -1.00 3.94
C SER A 424 -6.65 -0.44 3.83
N LYS A 425 -7.28 -0.14 4.97
CA LYS A 425 -8.66 0.37 4.99
C LYS A 425 -8.77 1.81 4.53
N THR A 426 -9.47 2.01 3.42
CA THR A 426 -9.73 3.32 2.81
C THR A 426 -10.25 4.35 3.82
N GLY A 427 -9.55 5.48 3.91
CA GLY A 427 -9.93 6.62 4.74
C GLY A 427 -9.52 6.50 6.21
N LYS A 428 -8.76 5.47 6.57
CA LYS A 428 -8.13 5.34 7.89
C LYS A 428 -6.67 5.78 7.84
N SER A 429 -6.26 6.48 8.89
CA SER A 429 -4.92 7.01 9.04
C SER A 429 -4.55 7.09 10.52
N TYR A 430 -3.25 7.04 10.77
CA TYR A 430 -2.62 7.23 12.06
C TYR A 430 -1.98 8.62 12.13
N SER A 431 -2.28 9.33 13.21
CA SER A 431 -1.55 10.53 13.64
C SER A 431 -0.36 10.14 14.53
N VAL A 432 0.51 11.10 14.83
CA VAL A 432 1.60 10.93 15.80
C VAL A 432 1.04 10.53 17.18
N SER A 433 -0.08 11.13 17.61
CA SER A 433 -0.73 10.74 18.88
C SER A 433 -1.27 9.31 18.88
N ASP A 434 -1.75 8.81 17.74
CA ASP A 434 -2.19 7.43 17.63
C ASP A 434 -1.00 6.47 17.72
N MET A 435 0.15 6.83 17.12
CA MET A 435 1.39 6.08 17.26
C MET A 435 1.86 6.01 18.73
N HIS A 436 1.91 7.14 19.45
CA HIS A 436 2.24 7.14 20.89
C HIS A 436 1.26 6.28 21.70
N SER A 437 -0.03 6.27 21.32
CA SER A 437 -1.05 5.46 22.00
C SER A 437 -0.80 3.95 21.82
N VAL A 438 -0.35 3.52 20.64
CA VAL A 438 0.03 2.12 20.38
C VAL A 438 1.25 1.72 21.22
N LEU A 439 2.28 2.57 21.25
CA LEU A 439 3.51 2.30 22.01
C LEU A 439 3.30 2.41 23.53
N SER A 440 2.26 3.13 23.96
CA SER A 440 1.89 3.29 25.36
C SER A 440 1.06 2.15 25.92
N ASP A 441 0.75 1.11 25.13
CA ASP A 441 -0.02 -0.05 25.60
C ASP A 441 0.61 -0.62 26.88
N PRO A 442 -0.14 -0.72 28.00
CA PRO A 442 0.37 -1.27 29.26
C PRO A 442 0.99 -2.66 29.15
N LYS A 443 0.64 -3.47 28.15
CA LYS A 443 1.27 -4.78 27.91
C LYS A 443 2.77 -4.66 27.62
N THR A 444 3.20 -3.55 27.00
CA THR A 444 4.62 -3.32 26.70
C THR A 444 5.47 -3.29 27.96
N ILE A 445 4.92 -2.78 29.08
CA ILE A 445 5.58 -2.83 30.39
C ILE A 445 5.88 -4.28 30.77
N GLY A 446 4.90 -5.17 30.63
CA GLY A 446 5.06 -6.60 30.91
C GLY A 446 6.09 -7.30 30.02
N TYR A 447 6.16 -6.92 28.73
CA TYR A 447 7.16 -7.44 27.81
C TYR A 447 8.58 -7.02 28.21
N LEU A 448 8.76 -5.75 28.57
CA LEU A 448 10.05 -5.23 29.05
C LEU A 448 10.44 -5.89 30.38
N PHE A 449 9.50 -6.06 31.32
CA PHE A 449 9.74 -6.83 32.56
C PHE A 449 10.20 -8.27 32.30
N ALA A 450 9.72 -8.90 31.23
CA ALA A 450 10.14 -10.22 30.78
C ALA A 450 11.42 -10.21 29.91
N ASN A 451 12.13 -9.08 29.91
CA ASN A 451 13.35 -8.83 29.15
C ASN A 451 13.21 -9.11 27.64
N GLN A 452 12.04 -8.81 27.07
CA GLN A 452 11.80 -8.87 25.63
C GLN A 452 12.22 -7.55 25.00
N THR A 453 13.38 -7.55 24.34
CA THR A 453 13.99 -6.35 23.74
C THR A 453 13.71 -6.19 22.25
N ASP A 454 13.25 -7.26 21.60
CA ASP A 454 12.88 -7.28 20.19
C ASP A 454 11.36 -7.31 20.05
N LEU A 455 10.82 -6.18 19.60
CA LEU A 455 9.39 -5.95 19.47
C LEU A 455 9.06 -5.64 18.01
N VAL A 456 7.87 -6.05 17.58
CA VAL A 456 7.40 -5.85 16.21
C VAL A 456 6.08 -5.11 16.23
N CYS A 457 6.04 -4.01 15.48
CA CYS A 457 4.83 -3.26 15.18
C CYS A 457 4.23 -3.78 13.87
N TYR A 458 2.98 -4.20 13.88
CA TYR A 458 2.30 -4.75 12.71
C TYR A 458 0.80 -4.50 12.77
N SER A 459 0.13 -4.66 11.64
CA SER A 459 -1.33 -4.54 11.53
C SER A 459 -1.96 -5.93 11.34
N PRO A 460 -2.67 -6.48 12.33
CA PRO A 460 -3.33 -7.78 12.20
C PRO A 460 -4.55 -7.72 11.27
N ASP A 461 -5.22 -6.57 11.17
CA ASP A 461 -6.52 -6.41 10.54
C ASP A 461 -6.58 -5.32 9.45
N GLY A 462 -5.44 -4.74 9.07
CA GLY A 462 -5.37 -3.66 8.08
C GLY A 462 -5.99 -2.34 8.55
N VAL A 463 -6.37 -2.23 9.83
CA VAL A 463 -7.04 -1.06 10.42
C VAL A 463 -6.30 -0.55 11.65
N SER A 464 -5.82 -1.46 12.49
CA SER A 464 -5.19 -1.19 13.76
C SER A 464 -3.74 -1.65 13.75
N VAL A 465 -2.85 -0.92 14.41
CA VAL A 465 -1.46 -1.31 14.64
C VAL A 465 -1.31 -1.78 16.08
N THR A 466 -0.59 -2.88 16.28
CA THR A 466 -0.22 -3.41 17.60
C THR A 466 1.28 -3.62 17.69
N VAL A 467 1.81 -3.71 18.92
CA VAL A 467 3.22 -3.93 19.22
C VAL A 467 3.38 -5.11 20.17
N GLU A 468 4.11 -6.14 19.73
CA GLU A 468 4.28 -7.37 20.49
C GLU A 468 5.67 -7.98 20.26
N PRO A 469 6.20 -8.79 21.20
CA PRO A 469 7.39 -9.61 20.97
C PRO A 469 7.17 -10.58 19.82
N GLU A 470 8.24 -10.93 19.10
CA GLU A 470 8.18 -11.74 17.88
C GLU A 470 7.34 -13.02 18.03
N ILE A 471 7.52 -13.75 19.12
CA ILE A 471 6.83 -15.03 19.36
C ILE A 471 5.31 -14.82 19.52
N ILE A 472 4.89 -13.75 20.18
CA ILE A 472 3.46 -13.45 20.38
C ILE A 472 2.87 -12.94 19.05
N ALA A 473 3.58 -12.06 18.36
CA ALA A 473 3.19 -11.54 17.06
C ALA A 473 2.96 -12.67 16.03
N GLN A 474 3.84 -13.67 15.99
CA GLN A 474 3.67 -14.86 15.14
C GLN A 474 2.40 -15.67 15.46
N GLY A 475 2.01 -15.73 16.74
CA GLY A 475 0.79 -16.42 17.17
C GLY A 475 -0.49 -15.71 16.76
N HIS A 476 -0.48 -14.37 16.77
CA HIS A 476 -1.64 -13.54 16.40
C HIS A 476 -1.72 -13.25 14.89
N ALA A 477 -0.58 -13.14 14.21
CA ALA A 477 -0.46 -12.92 12.78
C ALA A 477 0.46 -13.97 12.15
N PRO A 478 -0.07 -15.16 11.79
CA PRO A 478 0.74 -16.26 11.23
C PRO A 478 1.47 -15.91 9.93
N TRP A 479 1.03 -14.90 9.19
CA TRP A 479 1.71 -14.40 7.99
C TRP A 479 3.10 -13.81 8.30
N LEU A 480 3.36 -13.40 9.55
CA LEU A 480 4.67 -12.92 9.98
C LEU A 480 5.72 -14.04 10.08
N ILE A 481 5.32 -15.29 10.32
CA ILE A 481 6.25 -16.41 10.58
C ILE A 481 7.36 -16.52 9.52
N PRO A 482 7.08 -16.53 8.20
CA PRO A 482 8.14 -16.59 7.19
C PRO A 482 8.86 -15.26 6.95
N LEU A 483 8.35 -14.14 7.47
CA LEU A 483 8.82 -12.79 7.11
C LEU A 483 9.60 -12.09 8.22
N ILE A 484 9.28 -12.35 9.50
CA ILE A 484 9.76 -11.58 10.66
C ILE A 484 11.29 -11.53 10.78
N GLY A 485 11.97 -12.57 10.28
CA GLY A 485 13.43 -12.65 10.25
C GLY A 485 14.08 -11.67 9.27
N ASN A 486 13.32 -11.04 8.37
CA ASN A 486 13.86 -10.07 7.43
C ASN A 486 14.20 -8.75 8.14
N ASP A 487 15.26 -8.10 7.67
CA ASP A 487 15.70 -6.79 8.14
C ASP A 487 15.43 -5.70 7.09
N PRO A 488 15.34 -4.44 7.53
CA PRO A 488 15.22 -3.31 6.62
C PRO A 488 16.47 -3.20 5.72
N ASP A 489 16.25 -2.78 4.49
CA ASP A 489 17.25 -2.73 3.42
C ASP A 489 17.98 -1.39 3.30
N GLY A 490 17.62 -0.39 4.11
CA GLY A 490 18.37 0.85 4.28
C GLY A 490 19.53 0.71 5.26
N THR A 491 20.32 1.78 5.39
CA THR A 491 21.41 1.86 6.38
C THR A 491 20.98 2.64 7.61
N GLU A 492 21.33 2.13 8.78
CA GLU A 492 21.02 2.76 10.05
C GLU A 492 21.74 4.10 10.23
N LYS A 493 21.06 5.07 10.83
CA LYS A 493 21.60 6.38 11.20
C LYS A 493 21.10 6.76 12.57
N LYS A 494 21.97 7.39 13.35
CA LYS A 494 21.60 7.99 14.62
C LYS A 494 20.77 9.25 14.36
N VAL A 495 19.55 9.29 14.89
CA VAL A 495 18.61 10.42 14.76
C VAL A 495 18.58 11.30 16.01
N VAL A 496 18.87 10.72 17.18
CA VAL A 496 19.09 11.45 18.43
C VAL A 496 20.44 11.00 19.00
N ASP A 497 21.34 11.95 19.25
CA ASP A 497 22.73 11.70 19.65
C ASP A 497 23.04 12.33 21.01
N GLY A 498 23.26 11.48 22.01
CA GLY A 498 23.69 11.86 23.34
C GLY A 498 22.66 12.69 24.12
N ASP A 499 21.37 12.48 23.87
CA ASP A 499 20.33 13.16 24.64
C ASP A 499 20.50 12.79 26.11
N ASN A 500 20.52 13.78 26.98
CA ASN A 500 20.86 13.59 28.38
C ASN A 500 19.99 14.42 29.32
N SER A 501 19.89 13.94 30.56
CA SER A 501 19.17 14.61 31.63
C SER A 501 19.71 14.21 32.99
N PHE A 502 19.52 15.06 33.99
CA PHE A 502 19.86 14.70 35.37
C PHE A 502 19.02 13.51 35.83
N ALA A 503 19.71 12.49 36.33
CA ALA A 503 19.05 11.40 37.04
C ALA A 503 18.75 11.86 38.49
N PRO A 504 17.65 11.39 39.12
CA PRO A 504 17.38 11.58 40.53
C PRO A 504 18.27 10.64 41.39
N ILE A 505 19.54 10.53 41.02
CA ILE A 505 20.56 9.72 41.69
C ILE A 505 21.55 10.71 42.30
N PHE A 506 21.56 10.77 43.63
CA PHE A 506 22.46 11.60 44.42
C PHE A 506 23.02 10.77 45.55
N PHE A 507 24.33 10.85 45.77
CA PHE A 507 25.02 10.08 46.80
C PHE A 507 26.30 10.80 47.26
N GLU A 508 26.84 10.36 48.39
CA GLU A 508 28.10 10.88 48.92
C GLU A 508 29.19 9.83 48.70
N PRO A 509 30.09 10.02 47.72
CA PRO A 509 31.23 9.12 47.55
C PRO A 509 32.18 9.27 48.74
N THR A 510 32.85 8.17 49.09
CA THR A 510 33.93 8.21 50.07
C THR A 510 35.22 8.69 49.42
N ALA A 511 36.03 9.48 50.12
CA ALA A 511 37.30 9.97 49.61
C ALA A 511 38.41 9.76 50.64
N GLU A 512 39.53 9.22 50.17
CA GLU A 512 40.74 9.04 50.95
C GLU A 512 41.75 10.12 50.52
N PRO A 513 42.11 11.08 51.39
CA PRO A 513 43.06 12.14 51.03
C PRO A 513 44.45 11.56 50.78
N ASP A 514 45.16 12.13 49.79
CA ASP A 514 46.58 11.89 49.60
C ASP A 514 47.38 12.40 50.82
N PRO A 515 48.60 11.89 51.07
CA PRO A 515 49.45 12.39 52.14
C PRO A 515 49.62 13.91 52.04
N PHE A 516 49.42 14.61 53.17
CA PHE A 516 49.47 16.07 53.27
C PHE A 516 48.29 16.83 52.63
N CYS A 517 47.15 16.18 52.42
CA CYS A 517 45.92 16.85 51.99
C CYS A 517 44.75 16.59 52.97
N SER A 518 43.71 17.42 52.91
CA SER A 518 42.41 17.21 53.57
C SER A 518 41.28 17.23 52.54
N VAL A 519 40.28 16.37 52.69
CA VAL A 519 39.07 16.39 51.84
C VAL A 519 38.11 17.46 52.35
N ASP A 520 37.73 18.40 51.48
CA ASP A 520 36.83 19.50 51.81
C ASP A 520 35.39 19.22 51.36
N PHE A 521 35.21 18.46 50.28
CA PHE A 521 33.93 18.22 49.65
C PHE A 521 33.89 16.91 48.87
N THR A 522 32.78 16.19 48.95
CA THR A 522 32.48 15.00 48.16
C THR A 522 31.06 15.09 47.61
N PHE A 523 30.86 14.74 46.34
CA PHE A 523 29.53 14.74 45.74
C PHE A 523 29.45 13.76 44.58
N GLY A 524 28.36 13.01 44.54
CA GLY A 524 28.04 12.07 43.48
C GLY A 524 26.67 12.34 42.89
N TRP A 525 26.55 12.22 41.57
CA TRP A 525 25.28 12.36 40.87
C TRP A 525 25.21 11.43 39.66
N GLY A 526 23.99 11.15 39.19
CA GLY A 526 23.76 10.41 37.95
C GLY A 526 23.26 11.28 36.81
N MET A 527 23.55 10.85 35.59
CA MET A 527 22.93 11.37 34.38
C MET A 527 22.41 10.21 33.53
N TRP A 528 21.20 10.37 32.99
CA TRP A 528 20.64 9.44 32.03
C TRP A 528 20.95 9.89 30.62
N PHE A 529 21.26 8.94 29.76
CA PHE A 529 21.56 9.17 28.35
C PHE A 529 20.74 8.26 27.45
N LYS A 530 20.46 8.75 26.25
CA LYS A 530 19.72 8.02 25.22
C LYS A 530 20.22 8.38 23.83
N ASP A 531 20.43 7.34 23.03
CA ASP A 531 20.59 7.43 21.58
C ASP A 531 19.41 6.73 20.91
N LEU A 532 18.92 7.35 19.83
CA LEU A 532 17.90 6.76 18.97
C LEU A 532 18.45 6.63 17.56
N TYR A 533 18.22 5.47 16.97
CA TYR A 533 18.65 5.11 15.64
C TYR A 533 17.44 4.76 14.78
N TRP A 534 17.51 5.16 13.51
CA TRP A 534 16.52 4.84 12.50
C TRP A 534 17.20 4.14 11.33
N GLN A 535 16.70 2.97 10.98
CA GLN A 535 17.05 2.27 9.76
C GLN A 535 15.80 2.15 8.88
N PRO A 536 15.72 2.88 7.74
CA PRO A 536 14.56 2.81 6.88
C PRO A 536 14.48 1.47 6.16
N GLY A 537 13.28 0.93 6.02
CA GLY A 537 12.98 -0.18 5.12
C GLY A 537 12.14 0.30 3.94
N THR A 538 12.39 -0.24 2.76
CA THR A 538 11.56 0.05 1.57
C THR A 538 10.23 -0.70 1.61
N GLY A 539 10.13 -1.78 2.38
CA GLY A 539 8.99 -2.71 2.37
C GLY A 539 9.10 -3.84 1.35
N TYR A 540 10.17 -3.90 0.54
CA TYR A 540 10.43 -5.04 -0.36
C TYR A 540 10.51 -6.37 0.42
N ASN A 541 11.17 -6.37 1.57
CA ASN A 541 11.25 -7.55 2.44
C ASN A 541 10.09 -7.63 3.46
N HIS A 542 9.00 -6.88 3.24
CA HIS A 542 7.90 -6.66 4.19
C HIS A 542 8.27 -5.88 5.48
N CYS A 543 9.55 -5.58 5.70
CA CYS A 543 10.02 -4.73 6.79
C CYS A 543 10.08 -3.25 6.35
N LEU A 544 9.35 -2.38 7.03
CA LEU A 544 9.23 -0.94 6.76
C LEU A 544 10.29 -0.09 7.48
N GLY A 545 11.00 -0.68 8.43
CA GLY A 545 12.08 -0.02 9.16
C GLY A 545 12.38 -0.68 10.50
N LYS A 546 13.44 -0.18 11.14
CA LYS A 546 13.86 -0.55 12.48
C LYS A 546 14.16 0.70 13.29
N VAL A 547 13.61 0.75 14.48
CA VAL A 547 14.02 1.69 15.53
C VAL A 547 14.97 0.94 16.45
N HIS A 548 16.13 1.50 16.71
CA HIS A 548 17.07 0.96 17.68
C HIS A 548 17.32 2.00 18.77
N VAL A 549 17.21 1.57 20.03
CA VAL A 549 17.31 2.44 21.20
C VAL A 549 18.44 1.96 22.10
N THR A 550 19.35 2.86 22.40
CA THR A 550 20.41 2.64 23.37
C THR A 550 20.22 3.60 24.52
N ARG A 551 20.26 3.08 25.75
CA ARG A 551 20.21 3.88 26.98
C ARG A 551 21.34 3.49 27.91
N TRP A 552 21.89 4.48 28.59
CA TRP A 552 22.90 4.24 29.62
C TRP A 552 22.81 5.29 30.72
N THR A 553 23.29 4.91 31.90
CA THR A 553 23.40 5.82 33.04
C THR A 553 24.87 6.11 33.29
N GLU A 554 25.27 7.38 33.33
CA GLU A 554 26.61 7.73 33.80
C GLU A 554 26.53 8.19 35.26
N ILE A 555 27.40 7.61 36.09
CA ILE A 555 27.53 7.94 37.49
C ILE A 555 28.82 8.72 37.69
N TYR A 556 28.67 9.94 38.20
CA TYR A 556 29.75 10.89 38.42
C TYR A 556 30.11 10.92 39.90
N SER A 557 31.40 10.84 40.21
CA SER A 557 31.93 10.98 41.58
C SER A 557 33.02 12.03 41.61
N LEU A 558 32.88 12.99 42.53
CA LEU A 558 33.82 14.08 42.74
C LEU A 558 34.24 14.12 44.22
N ALA A 559 35.53 14.30 44.46
CA ALA A 559 36.05 14.80 45.72
C ALA A 559 36.98 15.98 45.45
N VAL A 560 36.94 16.98 46.33
CA VAL A 560 37.83 18.13 46.31
C VAL A 560 38.56 18.15 47.64
N GLY A 561 39.89 18.10 47.59
CA GLY A 561 40.76 18.28 48.74
C GLY A 561 41.70 19.46 48.57
N SER A 562 42.16 19.99 49.71
CA SER A 562 43.15 21.06 49.81
C SER A 562 44.46 20.52 50.40
N PRO A 563 45.63 21.02 49.96
CA PRO A 563 46.89 20.75 50.64
C PRO A 563 46.86 21.31 52.07
N LEU A 564 47.40 20.56 53.03
CA LEU A 564 47.55 20.94 54.44
C LEU A 564 48.62 22.02 54.66
#